data_AF-A0A954HU63-F1
#
_entry.id   AF-A0A954HU63-F1
#
_cell.length_a   1.000
_cell.length_b   1.000
_cell.length_c   1.000
_cell.angle_alpha   90.00
_cell.angle_beta   90.00
_cell.angle_gamma   90.00
#
_symmetry.space_group_name_H-M   'P 1'
#
loop_
_entity.id
_entity.type
_entity.pdbx_description
1 polymer ?
#
loop_
_entity_poly.entity_id
_entity_poly.type
_entity_poly.pdbx_seq_one_letter_code
_entity_poly.pdbx_strand_id
1 'polypeptide(L)'
;MSDAIPVGRFSPSRGIWVDRTEKFVSITGTMEMYGSAASPQRASSVQSYINKVWNATFPDGYSVKCSIVVNYRTRDSQPSHVTQIEATTIMGPSHVSWGLQSKTMVLNATEGEITWNWTAAHEFGHIIGLKDQYEETIMSSLRGIFGGSRSTPPRPLYAGNLMAVERGILGSRNIADIATETSPGEYGFDDDDQVRAWVGAHLVSEITGLSTDSKVRAIKTLMGGWIDDNDVSAIVKICSSVKSAVESNTIRRLVNPSDMNSSRQRIKVRDALNAMP
;
A
#
# COMPACT_ATOMS: atom_id res chain seq x y z
N MET A 1 -7.40 11.61 -23.87
CA MET A 1 -7.45 12.57 -22.76
C MET A 1 -6.53 12.00 -21.71
N SER A 2 -5.47 12.72 -21.31
CA SER A 2 -4.58 12.21 -20.28
C SER A 2 -5.34 12.22 -18.97
N ASP A 3 -5.68 11.05 -18.45
CA ASP A 3 -6.19 10.90 -17.09
C ASP A 3 -5.06 11.35 -16.16
N ALA A 4 -5.05 12.63 -15.84
CA ALA A 4 -4.11 13.19 -14.89
C ALA A 4 -4.32 12.43 -13.58
N ILE A 5 -3.24 11.82 -13.12
CA ILE A 5 -3.21 11.09 -11.87
C ILE A 5 -3.70 12.04 -10.76
N PRO A 6 -4.65 11.61 -9.91
CA PRO A 6 -5.09 12.41 -8.78
C PRO A 6 -3.91 12.81 -7.88
N VAL A 7 -3.73 14.10 -7.70
CA VAL A 7 -2.75 14.68 -6.77
C VAL A 7 -3.22 14.44 -5.34
N GLY A 8 -2.33 13.98 -4.47
CA GLY A 8 -2.70 13.69 -3.09
C GLY A 8 -1.61 13.00 -2.29
N ARG A 9 -1.86 12.82 -0.99
CA ARG A 9 -0.97 12.12 -0.05
C ARG A 9 -1.70 10.96 0.56
N PHE A 10 -1.16 9.75 0.51
CA PHE A 10 -1.78 8.58 1.14
C PHE A 10 -0.76 7.62 1.72
N SER A 11 -1.25 6.66 2.50
CA SER A 11 -0.44 5.59 3.09
C SER A 11 -0.83 4.24 2.46
N PRO A 12 -0.05 3.71 1.49
CA PRO A 12 -0.37 2.42 0.86
C PRO A 12 -0.06 1.22 1.76
N SER A 13 0.73 1.44 2.81
CA SER A 13 1.08 0.47 3.84
C SER A 13 1.58 1.23 5.07
N ARG A 14 1.46 0.63 6.25
CA ARG A 14 1.83 1.23 7.54
C ARG A 14 3.22 1.87 7.51
N GLY A 15 3.31 3.09 8.01
CA GLY A 15 4.56 3.84 8.11
C GLY A 15 5.13 4.30 6.77
N ILE A 16 4.44 4.07 5.64
CA ILE A 16 4.83 4.53 4.31
C ILE A 16 3.86 5.61 3.86
N TRP A 17 4.42 6.67 3.27
CA TRP A 17 3.72 7.80 2.72
C TRP A 17 4.10 7.99 1.27
N VAL A 18 3.08 8.20 0.44
CA VAL A 18 3.23 8.54 -0.97
C VAL A 18 2.53 9.89 -1.17
N ASP A 19 3.32 10.92 -1.46
CA ASP A 19 2.84 12.23 -1.90
C ASP A 19 2.99 12.31 -3.42
N ARG A 20 1.90 12.54 -4.15
CA ARG A 20 1.88 12.57 -5.61
C ARG A 20 1.41 13.91 -6.10
N THR A 21 2.07 14.39 -7.14
CA THR A 21 1.55 15.40 -8.06
C THR A 21 1.38 14.77 -9.45
N GLU A 22 1.08 15.55 -10.47
CA GLU A 22 0.85 15.05 -11.83
C GLU A 22 2.02 14.20 -12.37
N LYS A 23 3.26 14.66 -12.19
CA LYS A 23 4.48 13.99 -12.70
C LYS A 23 5.54 13.71 -11.64
N PHE A 24 5.29 14.07 -10.39
CA PHE A 24 6.25 13.85 -9.32
C PHE A 24 5.65 12.98 -8.21
N VAL A 25 6.44 12.05 -7.71
CA VAL A 25 6.10 11.24 -6.54
C VAL A 25 7.18 11.35 -5.48
N SER A 26 6.80 11.62 -4.25
CA SER A 26 7.66 11.53 -3.07
C SER A 26 7.21 10.37 -2.22
N ILE A 27 8.14 9.45 -1.92
CA ILE A 27 7.91 8.27 -1.10
C ILE A 27 8.77 8.40 0.14
N THR A 28 8.15 8.39 1.32
CA THR A 28 8.86 8.47 2.59
C THR A 28 8.30 7.45 3.57
N GLY A 29 9.12 6.97 4.49
CA GLY A 29 8.60 6.06 5.50
C GLY A 29 9.63 5.23 6.22
N THR A 30 9.13 4.33 7.04
CA THR A 30 9.92 3.37 7.79
C THR A 30 9.37 1.97 7.56
N MET A 31 10.27 1.01 7.46
CA MET A 31 10.00 -0.42 7.43
C MET A 31 10.87 -1.11 8.49
N GLU A 32 10.50 -2.33 8.85
CA GLU A 32 11.21 -3.10 9.86
C GLU A 32 11.50 -4.51 9.37
N MET A 33 12.78 -4.89 9.35
CA MET A 33 13.25 -6.21 8.91
C MET A 33 13.43 -7.14 10.10
N TYR A 34 12.84 -8.34 10.00
CA TYR A 34 12.91 -9.41 10.99
C TYR A 34 13.04 -10.77 10.30
N GLY A 35 13.19 -11.85 11.07
CA GLY A 35 13.24 -13.21 10.53
C GLY A 35 14.59 -13.90 10.76
N SER A 36 14.65 -15.19 10.45
CA SER A 36 15.81 -16.05 10.72
C SER A 36 17.08 -15.61 10.00
N ALA A 37 16.93 -14.87 8.90
CA ALA A 37 18.00 -14.42 8.05
C ALA A 37 18.13 -12.88 8.04
N ALA A 38 17.45 -12.18 8.96
CA ALA A 38 17.56 -10.74 9.11
C ALA A 38 18.88 -10.34 9.79
N SER A 39 19.45 -9.23 9.34
CA SER A 39 20.62 -8.62 9.99
C SER A 39 20.65 -7.11 9.74
N PRO A 40 21.37 -6.32 10.56
CA PRO A 40 21.59 -4.90 10.30
C PRO A 40 22.16 -4.63 8.90
N GLN A 41 23.06 -5.48 8.42
CA GLN A 41 23.68 -5.35 7.10
C GLN A 41 22.67 -5.56 5.97
N ARG A 42 21.81 -6.58 6.08
CA ARG A 42 20.75 -6.83 5.08
C ARG A 42 19.69 -5.74 5.09
N ALA A 43 19.30 -5.25 6.26
CA ALA A 43 18.38 -4.11 6.39
C ALA A 43 18.96 -2.86 5.70
N SER A 44 20.23 -2.53 5.97
CA SER A 44 20.93 -1.41 5.35
C SER A 44 21.11 -1.56 3.83
N SER A 45 21.39 -2.78 3.35
CA SER A 45 21.53 -3.09 1.92
C SER A 45 20.20 -2.89 1.18
N VAL A 46 19.10 -3.44 1.73
CA VAL A 46 17.74 -3.26 1.20
C VAL A 46 17.33 -1.79 1.20
N GLN A 47 17.54 -1.08 2.31
CA GLN A 47 17.27 0.36 2.40
C GLN A 47 17.99 1.14 1.30
N SER A 48 19.30 0.91 1.18
CA SER A 48 20.15 1.64 0.24
C SER A 48 19.75 1.35 -1.20
N TYR A 49 19.40 0.10 -1.51
CA TYR A 49 19.02 -0.29 -2.86
C TYR A 49 17.63 0.22 -3.24
N ILE A 50 16.63 0.13 -2.35
CA ILE A 50 15.29 0.72 -2.57
C ILE A 50 15.43 2.21 -2.83
N ASN A 51 16.10 2.95 -1.95
CA ASN A 51 16.29 4.39 -2.13
C ASN A 51 17.06 4.71 -3.42
N LYS A 52 18.07 3.92 -3.78
CA LYS A 52 18.80 4.12 -5.04
C LYS A 52 17.90 3.96 -6.27
N VAL A 53 17.14 2.86 -6.34
CA VAL A 53 16.28 2.56 -7.50
C VAL A 53 15.13 3.55 -7.60
N TRP A 54 14.49 3.87 -6.47
CA TRP A 54 13.31 4.73 -6.39
C TRP A 54 13.63 6.23 -6.24
N ASN A 55 14.87 6.66 -6.51
CA ASN A 55 15.20 8.06 -6.78
C ASN A 55 15.60 8.21 -8.25
N ALA A 56 14.71 8.76 -9.07
CA ALA A 56 14.91 8.84 -10.51
C ALA A 56 14.20 10.05 -11.13
N THR A 57 14.75 10.53 -12.24
CA THR A 57 14.14 11.54 -13.11
C THR A 57 14.15 11.02 -14.54
N PHE A 58 13.04 11.19 -15.25
CA PHE A 58 12.83 10.65 -16.59
C PHE A 58 12.71 11.76 -17.64
N PRO A 59 13.08 11.50 -18.90
CA PRO A 59 13.04 12.51 -19.97
C PRO A 59 11.64 13.06 -20.29
N ASP A 60 10.57 12.32 -19.98
CA ASP A 60 9.17 12.72 -20.16
C ASP A 60 8.63 13.63 -19.03
N GLY A 61 9.52 14.00 -18.09
CA GLY A 61 9.24 14.89 -16.98
C GLY A 61 8.75 14.18 -15.72
N TYR A 62 8.55 12.85 -15.75
CA TYR A 62 8.28 12.11 -14.53
C TYR A 62 9.50 12.10 -13.61
N SER A 63 9.26 12.14 -12.31
CA SER A 63 10.32 11.97 -11.32
C SER A 63 9.79 11.36 -10.02
N VAL A 64 10.69 10.69 -9.31
CA VAL A 64 10.41 10.12 -8.00
C VAL A 64 11.55 10.44 -7.04
N LYS A 65 11.19 10.81 -5.81
CA LYS A 65 12.10 10.88 -4.68
C LYS A 65 11.69 9.83 -3.65
N CYS A 66 12.66 9.08 -3.14
CA CYS A 66 12.42 8.01 -2.17
C CYS A 66 13.35 8.15 -0.97
N SER A 67 12.77 8.10 0.23
CA SER A 67 13.49 8.15 1.50
C SER A 67 12.84 7.19 2.49
N ILE A 68 13.16 5.90 2.33
CA ILE A 68 12.77 4.83 3.24
C ILE A 68 13.90 4.56 4.23
N VAL A 69 13.51 4.30 5.48
CA VAL A 69 14.38 3.73 6.51
C VAL A 69 13.99 2.28 6.73
N VAL A 70 14.95 1.37 6.79
CA VAL A 70 14.71 -0.04 7.14
C VAL A 70 15.47 -0.35 8.42
N ASN A 71 14.72 -0.50 9.51
CA ASN A 71 15.29 -0.86 10.80
C ASN A 71 15.40 -2.37 10.93
N TYR A 72 16.53 -2.87 11.44
CA TYR A 72 16.62 -4.26 11.87
C TYR A 72 15.95 -4.43 13.22
N ARG A 73 15.04 -5.41 13.33
CA ARG A 73 14.42 -5.83 14.58
C ARG A 73 14.95 -7.19 15.00
N THR A 74 15.46 -7.26 16.22
CA THR A 74 15.87 -8.53 16.84
C THR A 74 14.65 -9.42 17.07
N ARG A 75 14.87 -10.75 17.05
CA ARG A 75 13.80 -11.76 17.13
C ARG A 75 12.85 -11.56 18.33
N ASP A 76 13.38 -11.12 19.47
CA ASP A 76 12.62 -11.01 20.73
C ASP A 76 11.89 -9.67 20.89
N SER A 77 12.10 -8.72 19.98
CA SER A 77 11.44 -7.42 20.00
C SER A 77 10.06 -7.49 19.36
N GLN A 78 9.11 -6.77 19.95
CA GLN A 78 7.76 -6.63 19.39
C GLN A 78 7.78 -5.84 18.07
N PRO A 79 6.93 -6.19 17.09
CA PRO A 79 6.86 -5.46 15.83
C PRO A 79 6.35 -4.02 16.06
N SER A 80 7.02 -3.06 15.45
CA SER A 80 6.56 -1.67 15.42
C SER A 80 5.35 -1.51 14.48
N HIS A 81 4.62 -0.40 14.57
CA HIS A 81 3.49 -0.10 13.70
C HIS A 81 3.92 0.41 12.31
N VAL A 82 4.73 -0.38 11.62
CA VAL A 82 5.29 -0.08 10.30
C VAL A 82 5.25 -1.31 9.41
N THR A 83 5.43 -1.12 8.11
CA THR A 83 5.52 -2.21 7.14
C THR A 83 6.67 -3.16 7.50
N GLN A 84 6.39 -4.45 7.51
CA GLN A 84 7.34 -5.47 7.92
C GLN A 84 8.04 -6.09 6.70
N ILE A 85 9.31 -6.45 6.88
CA ILE A 85 10.11 -7.23 5.93
C ILE A 85 10.56 -8.51 6.64
N GLU A 86 10.06 -9.66 6.21
CA GLU A 86 10.53 -10.95 6.70
C GLU A 86 11.68 -11.47 5.84
N ALA A 87 12.88 -11.50 6.40
CA ALA A 87 14.05 -12.13 5.81
C ALA A 87 14.18 -13.57 6.34
N THR A 88 13.82 -14.55 5.52
CA THR A 88 13.80 -15.96 5.94
C THR A 88 14.05 -16.88 4.75
N THR A 89 14.30 -18.17 5.00
CA THR A 89 14.37 -19.18 3.95
C THR A 89 12.97 -19.70 3.66
N ILE A 90 12.52 -19.56 2.42
CA ILE A 90 11.23 -20.07 1.95
C ILE A 90 11.42 -20.97 0.72
N MET A 91 10.44 -21.82 0.47
CA MET A 91 10.32 -22.51 -0.81
C MET A 91 9.63 -21.57 -1.80
N GLY A 92 10.32 -21.23 -2.89
CA GLY A 92 9.83 -20.28 -3.90
C GLY A 92 10.46 -18.89 -3.77
N PRO A 93 9.97 -17.91 -4.53
CA PRO A 93 10.54 -16.58 -4.58
C PRO A 93 10.08 -15.71 -3.41
N SER A 94 10.82 -14.64 -3.21
CA SER A 94 10.31 -13.49 -2.46
C SER A 94 8.96 -13.02 -3.02
N HIS A 95 8.15 -12.42 -2.15
CA HIS A 95 6.82 -11.91 -2.49
C HIS A 95 6.33 -10.93 -1.42
N VAL A 96 5.37 -10.08 -1.74
CA VAL A 96 4.55 -9.39 -0.74
C VAL A 96 3.41 -10.32 -0.30
N SER A 97 3.39 -10.66 0.98
CA SER A 97 2.25 -11.31 1.64
C SER A 97 1.25 -10.27 2.10
N TRP A 98 -0.01 -10.52 1.80
CA TRP A 98 -1.14 -9.65 2.11
C TRP A 98 -1.89 -10.23 3.31
N GLY A 99 -1.52 -9.80 4.52
CA GLY A 99 -2.25 -10.18 5.72
C GLY A 99 -3.37 -9.18 6.00
N LEU A 100 -4.45 -9.62 6.66
CA LEU A 100 -5.63 -8.81 7.06
C LEU A 100 -5.28 -7.47 7.75
N GLN A 101 -4.07 -7.35 8.30
CA GLN A 101 -3.63 -6.18 9.06
C GLN A 101 -2.53 -5.36 8.39
N SER A 102 -1.78 -5.89 7.42
CA SER A 102 -0.76 -5.12 6.67
C SER A 102 -0.08 -5.97 5.62
N LYS A 103 0.54 -5.30 4.63
CA LYS A 103 1.48 -5.91 3.70
C LYS A 103 2.78 -6.27 4.43
N THR A 104 3.30 -7.46 4.17
CA THR A 104 4.62 -7.90 4.62
C THR A 104 5.45 -8.29 3.41
N MET A 105 6.62 -7.70 3.25
CA MET A 105 7.56 -8.12 2.21
C MET A 105 8.33 -9.34 2.71
N VAL A 106 8.15 -10.50 2.09
CA VAL A 106 8.88 -11.72 2.43
C VAL A 106 10.02 -11.86 1.43
N LEU A 107 11.27 -11.83 1.91
CA LEU A 107 12.48 -11.95 1.11
C LEU A 107 13.15 -13.29 1.34
N ASN A 108 13.39 -14.05 0.27
CA ASN A 108 13.97 -15.38 0.34
C ASN A 108 15.49 -15.34 0.49
N ALA A 109 15.98 -15.76 1.65
CA ALA A 109 17.39 -15.72 2.02
C ALA A 109 18.30 -16.63 1.18
N THR A 110 17.74 -17.51 0.34
CA THR A 110 18.50 -18.33 -0.61
C THR A 110 18.85 -17.59 -1.90
N GLU A 111 18.25 -16.41 -2.14
CA GLU A 111 18.61 -15.57 -3.28
C GLU A 111 20.02 -14.99 -3.10
N GLY A 112 20.81 -14.94 -4.18
CA GLY A 112 22.11 -14.27 -4.17
C GLY A 112 21.95 -12.76 -3.95
N GLU A 113 22.97 -12.09 -3.38
CA GLU A 113 22.86 -10.70 -2.90
C GLU A 113 22.37 -9.69 -3.96
N ILE A 114 22.83 -9.83 -5.21
CA ILE A 114 22.38 -8.97 -6.33
C ILE A 114 20.88 -9.16 -6.58
N THR A 115 20.42 -10.43 -6.61
CA THR A 115 19.01 -10.77 -6.80
C THR A 115 18.20 -10.28 -5.62
N TRP A 116 18.62 -10.58 -4.39
CA TRP A 116 17.97 -10.14 -3.14
C TRP A 116 17.64 -8.64 -3.13
N ASN A 117 18.64 -7.80 -3.44
CA ASN A 117 18.47 -6.35 -3.40
C ASN A 117 17.55 -5.85 -4.53
N TRP A 118 17.70 -6.40 -5.73
CA TRP A 118 16.81 -6.09 -6.84
C TRP A 118 15.37 -6.51 -6.53
N THR A 119 15.17 -7.72 -6.01
CA THR A 119 13.89 -8.25 -5.60
C THR A 119 13.25 -7.35 -4.53
N ALA A 120 14.00 -6.90 -3.53
CA ALA A 120 13.46 -5.97 -2.53
C ALA A 120 12.95 -4.66 -3.14
N ALA A 121 13.61 -4.11 -4.17
CA ALA A 121 13.12 -2.93 -4.89
C ALA A 121 11.87 -3.21 -5.74
N HIS A 122 11.77 -4.41 -6.31
CA HIS A 122 10.57 -4.88 -7.03
C HIS A 122 9.39 -5.05 -6.07
N GLU A 123 9.56 -5.80 -4.98
CA GLU A 123 8.54 -6.02 -3.95
C GLU A 123 8.12 -4.70 -3.29
N PHE A 124 9.02 -3.73 -3.17
CA PHE A 124 8.67 -2.39 -2.70
C PHE A 124 7.67 -1.70 -3.65
N GLY A 125 7.76 -1.95 -4.96
CA GLY A 125 6.75 -1.56 -5.93
C GLY A 125 5.35 -2.06 -5.55
N HIS A 126 5.22 -3.32 -5.14
CA HIS A 126 3.96 -3.87 -4.65
C HIS A 126 3.49 -3.26 -3.33
N ILE A 127 4.43 -2.94 -2.41
CA ILE A 127 4.11 -2.21 -1.17
C ILE A 127 3.44 -0.87 -1.50
N ILE A 128 3.95 -0.13 -2.49
CA ILE A 128 3.37 1.16 -2.92
C ILE A 128 2.25 1.02 -3.96
N GLY A 129 1.77 -0.21 -4.21
CA GLY A 129 0.54 -0.48 -4.96
C GLY A 129 0.72 -0.72 -6.46
N LEU A 130 1.94 -0.95 -6.94
CA LEU A 130 2.14 -1.42 -8.30
C LEU A 130 1.80 -2.90 -8.43
N LYS A 131 1.24 -3.26 -9.57
CA LYS A 131 1.05 -4.64 -9.98
C LYS A 131 2.22 -5.12 -10.83
N ASP A 132 2.36 -6.43 -10.91
CA ASP A 132 3.16 -7.05 -11.94
C ASP A 132 2.62 -6.70 -13.34
N GLN A 133 3.54 -6.49 -14.29
CA GLN A 133 3.24 -6.01 -15.64
C GLN A 133 3.66 -7.03 -16.70
N TYR A 134 3.35 -8.31 -16.48
CA TYR A 134 3.42 -9.37 -17.48
C TYR A 134 2.04 -9.73 -18.06
N GLU A 135 2.00 -10.34 -19.24
CA GLU A 135 0.76 -10.85 -19.83
C GLU A 135 0.33 -12.15 -19.13
N GLU A 136 -0.78 -12.13 -18.39
CA GLU A 136 -1.28 -13.32 -17.71
C GLU A 136 -1.81 -14.35 -18.71
N THR A 137 -1.13 -15.48 -18.83
CA THR A 137 -1.77 -16.74 -19.26
C THR A 137 -1.96 -17.60 -18.01
N ILE A 138 -3.11 -18.28 -17.91
CA ILE A 138 -3.63 -19.05 -16.77
C ILE A 138 -2.60 -20.05 -16.14
N MET A 139 -1.48 -20.31 -16.80
CA MET A 139 -0.37 -21.14 -16.32
C MET A 139 0.70 -20.40 -15.49
N SER A 140 0.73 -19.05 -15.44
CA SER A 140 1.75 -18.29 -14.71
C SER A 140 1.49 -18.21 -13.19
N SER A 141 0.23 -18.28 -12.75
CA SER A 141 -0.15 -18.28 -11.34
C SER A 141 0.23 -19.57 -10.59
N LEU A 142 0.46 -20.66 -11.32
CA LEU A 142 0.80 -21.99 -10.78
C LEU A 142 2.32 -22.26 -10.71
N ARG A 143 3.16 -21.37 -11.24
CA ARG A 143 4.64 -21.50 -11.22
C ARG A 143 5.29 -20.17 -10.84
N GLY A 144 4.91 -19.63 -9.69
CA GLY A 144 5.55 -18.46 -9.09
C GLY A 144 6.99 -18.76 -8.67
N ILE A 145 7.94 -18.67 -9.60
CA ILE A 145 9.39 -18.74 -9.33
C ILE A 145 10.04 -17.55 -10.03
N PHE A 146 10.34 -16.47 -9.29
CA PHE A 146 11.48 -15.62 -9.63
C PHE A 146 12.75 -16.44 -9.32
N GLY A 147 13.57 -16.71 -10.34
CA GLY A 147 14.70 -17.64 -10.28
C GLY A 147 14.64 -18.84 -11.24
N GLY A 148 13.51 -19.04 -11.94
CA GLY A 148 13.37 -19.97 -13.06
C GLY A 148 13.08 -19.21 -14.35
N SER A 149 13.68 -19.62 -15.47
CA SER A 149 13.50 -18.98 -16.79
C SER A 149 12.01 -18.71 -17.08
N ARG A 150 11.60 -17.44 -17.04
CA ARG A 150 10.25 -17.00 -17.40
C ARG A 150 10.14 -16.93 -18.93
N SER A 151 9.06 -17.48 -19.47
CA SER A 151 8.66 -17.37 -20.88
C SER A 151 7.45 -16.43 -21.07
N THR A 152 7.02 -15.71 -20.03
CA THR A 152 5.87 -14.80 -20.12
C THR A 152 6.34 -13.44 -20.61
N PRO A 153 5.84 -12.93 -21.75
CA PRO A 153 6.25 -11.64 -22.26
C PRO A 153 5.77 -10.51 -21.33
N PRO A 154 6.58 -9.45 -21.16
CA PRO A 154 6.12 -8.24 -20.49
C PRO A 154 4.96 -7.63 -21.27
N ARG A 155 4.04 -6.96 -20.58
CA ARG A 155 2.98 -6.19 -21.24
C ARG A 155 3.60 -5.17 -22.20
N PRO A 156 2.89 -4.80 -23.29
CA PRO A 156 3.33 -3.74 -24.17
C PRO A 156 3.72 -2.51 -23.37
N LEU A 157 4.89 -1.94 -23.68
CA LEU A 157 5.48 -0.75 -23.03
C LEU A 157 6.19 -0.99 -21.68
N TYR A 158 6.24 -2.23 -21.17
CA TYR A 158 6.99 -2.59 -19.94
C TYR A 158 8.23 -3.47 -20.22
N ALA A 159 8.70 -3.51 -21.47
CA ALA A 159 9.94 -4.22 -21.80
C ALA A 159 11.12 -3.68 -20.97
N GLY A 160 11.81 -4.57 -20.25
CA GLY A 160 12.94 -4.22 -19.38
C GLY A 160 12.56 -3.45 -18.10
N ASN A 161 11.27 -3.35 -17.78
CA ASN A 161 10.78 -2.61 -16.63
C ASN A 161 10.93 -3.39 -15.32
N LEU A 162 11.21 -2.68 -14.21
CA LEU A 162 11.34 -3.22 -12.86
C LEU A 162 10.17 -4.11 -12.46
N MET A 163 8.93 -3.75 -12.82
CA MET A 163 7.72 -4.48 -12.46
C MET A 163 7.32 -5.55 -13.50
N ALA A 164 8.18 -5.88 -14.46
CA ALA A 164 7.83 -6.80 -15.55
C ALA A 164 8.87 -7.88 -15.83
N VAL A 165 10.16 -7.58 -15.64
CA VAL A 165 11.27 -8.47 -16.01
C VAL A 165 12.29 -8.55 -14.88
N GLU A 166 12.81 -9.75 -14.61
CA GLU A 166 13.91 -9.93 -13.67
C GLU A 166 15.10 -9.05 -14.07
N ARG A 167 15.69 -8.32 -13.09
CA ARG A 167 16.75 -7.31 -13.33
C ARG A 167 16.32 -6.13 -14.20
N GLY A 168 15.02 -5.93 -14.39
CA GLY A 168 14.48 -4.74 -15.03
C GLY A 168 14.82 -3.47 -14.25
N ILE A 169 14.74 -2.33 -14.92
CA ILE A 169 15.02 -1.00 -14.36
C ILE A 169 13.74 -0.21 -14.16
N LEU A 170 13.75 0.71 -13.20
CA LEU A 170 12.63 1.62 -12.98
C LEU A 170 12.42 2.50 -14.23
N GLY A 171 11.18 2.57 -14.70
CA GLY A 171 10.77 3.42 -15.83
C GLY A 171 9.72 4.45 -15.41
N SER A 172 9.56 5.52 -16.20
CA SER A 172 8.59 6.59 -15.92
C SER A 172 7.15 6.08 -15.78
N ARG A 173 6.81 5.02 -16.52
CA ARG A 173 5.51 4.33 -16.41
C ARG A 173 5.23 3.82 -15.01
N ASN A 174 6.23 3.32 -14.28
CA ASN A 174 6.01 2.91 -12.89
C ASN A 174 5.49 4.09 -12.05
N ILE A 175 5.99 5.29 -12.30
CA ILE A 175 5.58 6.49 -11.56
C ILE A 175 4.16 6.91 -11.95
N ALA A 176 3.84 6.79 -13.24
CA ALA A 176 2.49 7.02 -13.73
C ALA A 176 1.49 6.00 -13.13
N ASP A 177 1.89 4.75 -13.00
CA ASP A 177 1.05 3.65 -12.57
C ASP A 177 0.95 3.49 -11.06
N ILE A 178 1.73 4.23 -10.26
CA ILE A 178 1.60 4.17 -8.80
C ILE A 178 0.11 4.30 -8.48
N ALA A 179 -0.36 3.39 -7.64
CA ALA A 179 -1.75 3.30 -7.24
C ALA A 179 -2.25 4.63 -6.69
N THR A 180 -3.55 4.90 -6.83
CA THR A 180 -4.18 5.87 -5.93
C THR A 180 -4.37 5.23 -4.56
N GLU A 181 -4.68 6.05 -3.57
CA GLU A 181 -4.96 5.67 -2.19
C GLU A 181 -5.76 4.38 -1.94
N THR A 182 -6.58 3.94 -2.90
CA THR A 182 -7.39 2.71 -2.80
C THR A 182 -7.38 1.81 -4.05
N SER A 183 -6.53 2.04 -5.07
CA SER A 183 -6.64 1.32 -6.37
C SER A 183 -5.32 0.89 -7.01
N PRO A 184 -5.20 -0.34 -7.54
CA PRO A 184 -5.89 -1.57 -7.15
C PRO A 184 -4.93 -2.40 -6.30
N GLY A 185 -5.12 -2.36 -4.98
CA GLY A 185 -4.68 -3.41 -4.07
C GLY A 185 -5.84 -4.34 -3.76
N GLU A 186 -5.56 -5.49 -3.15
CA GLU A 186 -6.55 -6.44 -2.61
C GLU A 186 -7.52 -5.82 -1.58
N TYR A 187 -7.22 -4.62 -1.07
CA TYR A 187 -8.13 -3.80 -0.26
C TYR A 187 -8.76 -2.70 -1.11
N GLY A 188 -9.58 -3.09 -2.08
CA GLY A 188 -10.59 -2.18 -2.58
C GLY A 188 -11.43 -1.66 -1.42
N PHE A 189 -12.13 -0.55 -1.60
CA PHE A 189 -13.23 -0.18 -0.68
C PHE A 189 -14.54 -0.75 -1.22
N ASP A 190 -14.46 -1.98 -1.71
CA ASP A 190 -15.52 -2.66 -2.47
C ASP A 190 -16.38 -3.55 -1.55
N ASP A 191 -15.84 -4.00 -0.41
CA ASP A 191 -16.58 -4.66 0.68
C ASP A 191 -16.18 -4.13 2.07
N ASP A 192 -17.02 -4.39 3.07
CA ASP A 192 -16.88 -3.89 4.44
C ASP A 192 -15.73 -4.54 5.20
N ASP A 193 -15.46 -5.83 5.00
CA ASP A 193 -14.31 -6.54 5.55
C ASP A 193 -12.98 -5.91 5.14
N GLN A 194 -12.83 -5.56 3.86
CA GLN A 194 -11.66 -4.87 3.33
C GLN A 194 -11.50 -3.49 3.95
N VAL A 195 -12.58 -2.72 4.06
CA VAL A 195 -12.54 -1.40 4.71
C VAL A 195 -12.17 -1.53 6.18
N ARG A 196 -12.75 -2.49 6.91
CA ARG A 196 -12.43 -2.74 8.33
C ARG A 196 -10.98 -3.15 8.53
N ALA A 197 -10.49 -4.07 7.71
CA ALA A 197 -9.11 -4.52 7.70
C ALA A 197 -8.15 -3.34 7.51
N TRP A 198 -8.39 -2.52 6.48
CA TRP A 198 -7.56 -1.37 6.16
C TRP A 198 -7.64 -0.30 7.27
N VAL A 199 -8.83 0.09 7.73
CA VAL A 199 -9.01 1.11 8.77
C VAL A 199 -8.43 0.64 10.11
N GLY A 200 -8.65 -0.62 10.49
CA GLY A 200 -8.10 -1.23 11.69
C GLY A 200 -6.56 -1.23 11.66
N ALA A 201 -5.99 -1.42 10.47
CA ALA A 201 -4.57 -1.46 10.26
C ALA A 201 -3.84 -0.12 10.34
N HIS A 202 -4.49 1.01 10.03
CA HIS A 202 -3.80 2.29 9.88
C HIS A 202 -4.02 3.23 11.06
N LEU A 203 -3.05 4.10 11.35
CA LEU A 203 -3.19 5.18 12.31
C LEU A 203 -4.16 6.25 11.81
N VAL A 204 -4.74 7.03 12.72
CA VAL A 204 -5.63 8.16 12.35
C VAL A 204 -4.91 9.16 11.44
N SER A 205 -3.61 9.38 11.65
CA SER A 205 -2.79 10.22 10.77
C SER A 205 -2.75 9.66 9.34
N GLU A 206 -2.55 8.36 9.17
CA GLU A 206 -2.55 7.67 7.87
C GLU A 206 -3.92 7.76 7.17
N ILE A 207 -5.00 7.56 7.91
CA ILE A 207 -6.38 7.71 7.39
C ILE A 207 -6.64 9.16 6.96
N THR A 208 -6.03 10.15 7.63
CA THR A 208 -6.20 11.57 7.30
C THR A 208 -5.80 11.85 5.85
N GLY A 209 -4.79 11.14 5.32
CA GLY A 209 -4.31 11.30 3.95
C GLY A 209 -5.34 10.95 2.87
N LEU A 210 -6.29 10.05 3.15
CA LEU A 210 -7.31 9.67 2.17
C LEU A 210 -8.06 10.90 1.64
N SER A 211 -8.44 10.92 0.37
CA SER A 211 -9.36 11.91 -0.16
C SER A 211 -10.72 11.81 0.54
N THR A 212 -11.44 12.93 0.54
CA THR A 212 -12.83 12.98 1.02
C THR A 212 -13.69 11.90 0.36
N ASP A 213 -13.51 11.67 -0.94
CA ASP A 213 -14.31 10.69 -1.69
C ASP A 213 -14.04 9.27 -1.24
N SER A 214 -12.78 8.90 -0.96
CA SER A 214 -12.44 7.59 -0.42
C SER A 214 -12.94 7.40 1.00
N LYS A 215 -12.89 8.43 1.86
CA LYS A 215 -13.50 8.38 3.19
C LYS A 215 -15.02 8.19 3.10
N VAL A 216 -15.70 8.91 2.21
CA VAL A 216 -17.14 8.76 1.97
C VAL A 216 -17.46 7.36 1.45
N ARG A 217 -16.69 6.84 0.48
CA ARG A 217 -16.85 5.49 -0.05
C ARG A 217 -16.71 4.46 1.06
N ALA A 218 -15.63 4.51 1.83
CA ALA A 218 -15.40 3.62 2.96
C ALA A 218 -16.57 3.62 3.95
N ILE A 219 -17.05 4.79 4.36
CA ILE A 219 -18.18 4.90 5.30
C ILE A 219 -19.45 4.29 4.68
N LYS A 220 -19.72 4.55 3.40
CA LYS A 220 -20.89 3.99 2.72
C LYS A 220 -20.81 2.47 2.58
N THR A 221 -19.63 1.93 2.28
CA THR A 221 -19.38 0.50 2.21
C THR A 221 -19.65 -0.16 3.56
N LEU A 222 -19.13 0.40 4.66
CA LEU A 222 -19.39 -0.07 6.03
C LEU A 222 -20.87 0.03 6.47
N MET A 223 -21.63 0.93 5.84
CA MET A 223 -23.07 1.06 6.08
C MET A 223 -23.91 0.19 5.14
N GLY A 224 -23.29 -0.46 4.15
CA GLY A 224 -23.93 -1.22 3.09
C GLY A 224 -24.21 -2.66 3.50
N GLY A 225 -25.25 -2.90 4.31
CA GLY A 225 -25.68 -4.26 4.65
C GLY A 225 -26.00 -4.45 6.13
N TRP A 226 -25.62 -5.61 6.67
CA TRP A 226 -25.73 -5.87 8.10
C TRP A 226 -24.57 -5.18 8.83
N ILE A 227 -24.91 -4.19 9.67
CA ILE A 227 -23.92 -3.37 10.36
C ILE A 227 -23.67 -3.91 11.77
N ASP A 228 -22.43 -4.28 12.06
CA ASP A 228 -21.98 -4.68 13.39
C ASP A 228 -21.26 -3.52 14.13
N ASP A 229 -20.82 -3.79 15.37
CA ASP A 229 -20.14 -2.78 16.18
C ASP A 229 -18.69 -2.49 15.70
N ASN A 230 -18.06 -3.37 14.92
CA ASN A 230 -16.76 -3.14 14.29
C ASN A 230 -16.89 -2.15 13.12
N ASP A 231 -17.97 -2.23 12.33
CA ASP A 231 -18.26 -1.27 11.27
C ASP A 231 -18.40 0.15 11.84
N VAL A 232 -19.18 0.27 12.92
CA VAL A 232 -19.35 1.53 13.63
C VAL A 232 -18.02 2.04 14.16
N SER A 233 -17.18 1.17 14.71
CA SER A 233 -15.86 1.55 15.23
C SER A 233 -14.93 2.04 14.11
N ALA A 234 -14.96 1.41 12.94
CA ALA A 234 -14.23 1.87 11.76
C ALA A 234 -14.75 3.23 11.26
N ILE A 235 -16.07 3.44 11.18
CA ILE A 235 -16.68 4.73 10.82
C ILE A 235 -16.24 5.83 11.79
N VAL A 236 -16.28 5.57 13.10
CA VAL A 236 -15.84 6.53 14.14
C VAL A 236 -14.37 6.90 13.93
N LYS A 237 -13.51 5.91 13.66
CA LYS A 237 -12.09 6.14 13.40
C LYS A 237 -11.87 6.98 12.14
N ILE A 238 -12.59 6.70 11.05
CA ILE A 238 -12.55 7.52 9.82
C ILE A 238 -12.98 8.96 10.14
N CYS A 239 -14.10 9.18 10.83
CA CYS A 239 -14.57 10.53 11.19
C CYS A 239 -13.53 11.27 12.04
N SER A 240 -12.87 10.60 12.99
CA SER A 240 -11.82 11.21 13.83
C SER A 240 -10.57 11.69 13.05
N SER A 241 -10.37 11.16 11.85
CA SER A 241 -9.27 11.56 10.96
C SER A 241 -9.54 12.87 10.20
N VAL A 242 -10.79 13.32 10.13
CA VAL A 242 -11.18 14.53 9.38
C VAL A 242 -10.69 15.77 10.12
N LYS A 243 -9.94 16.63 9.44
CA LYS A 243 -9.30 17.83 10.03
C LYS A 243 -9.82 19.16 9.51
N SER A 244 -10.62 19.18 8.45
CA SER A 244 -11.12 20.42 7.84
C SER A 244 -12.64 20.50 7.86
N ALA A 245 -13.18 21.71 8.07
CA ALA A 245 -14.62 21.97 8.04
C ALA A 245 -15.22 21.71 6.64
N VAL A 246 -14.45 21.94 5.56
CA VAL A 246 -14.89 21.70 4.18
C VAL A 246 -15.09 20.21 3.92
N GLU A 247 -14.12 19.39 4.30
CA GLU A 247 -14.21 17.92 4.23
C GLU A 247 -15.36 17.40 5.10
N SER A 248 -15.43 17.88 6.34
CA SER A 248 -16.48 17.54 7.32
C SER A 248 -17.90 17.80 6.78
N ASN A 249 -18.13 19.00 6.23
CA ASN A 249 -19.41 19.35 5.60
C ASN A 249 -19.73 18.47 4.39
N THR A 250 -18.71 18.10 3.60
CA THR A 250 -18.89 17.21 2.45
C THR A 250 -19.30 15.80 2.89
N ILE A 251 -18.62 15.23 3.90
CA ILE A 251 -18.94 13.92 4.45
C ILE A 251 -20.35 13.92 5.07
N ARG A 252 -20.68 14.91 5.90
CA ARG A 252 -22.02 15.05 6.52
C ARG A 252 -23.14 15.11 5.48
N ARG A 253 -22.90 15.77 4.34
CA ARG A 253 -23.86 15.85 3.25
C ARG A 253 -24.06 14.51 2.52
N LEU A 254 -23.00 13.71 2.41
CA LEU A 254 -23.00 12.49 1.60
C LEU A 254 -23.27 11.20 2.38
N VAL A 255 -23.13 11.23 3.71
CA VAL A 255 -23.35 10.09 4.61
C VAL A 255 -24.64 10.31 5.40
N ASN A 256 -25.61 9.40 5.25
CA ASN A 256 -26.89 9.45 5.96
C ASN A 256 -27.04 8.27 6.94
N PRO A 257 -26.81 8.47 8.25
CA PRO A 257 -26.95 7.39 9.24
C PRO A 257 -28.38 6.85 9.40
N SER A 258 -29.38 7.51 8.80
CA SER A 258 -30.79 7.12 8.96
C SER A 258 -31.11 5.73 8.41
N ASP A 259 -30.22 5.18 7.57
CA ASP A 259 -30.38 3.88 6.94
C ASP A 259 -29.95 2.71 7.87
N MET A 260 -29.37 3.01 9.05
CA MET A 260 -28.90 2.00 9.99
C MET A 260 -30.04 1.45 10.88
N ASN A 261 -30.28 0.14 10.87
CA ASN A 261 -31.38 -0.47 11.65
C ASN A 261 -31.29 -0.24 13.18
N SER A 262 -30.09 -0.25 13.75
CA SER A 262 -29.90 -0.08 15.20
C SER A 262 -29.88 1.39 15.60
N SER A 263 -30.83 1.81 16.45
CA SER A 263 -30.85 3.17 17.02
C SER A 263 -29.55 3.49 17.79
N ARG A 264 -28.97 2.51 18.48
CA ARG A 264 -27.72 2.67 19.23
C ARG A 264 -26.54 2.97 18.29
N GLN A 265 -26.38 2.19 17.24
CA GLN A 265 -25.30 2.37 16.27
C GLN A 265 -25.47 3.68 15.49
N ARG A 266 -26.71 4.01 15.12
CA ARG A 266 -27.09 5.26 14.47
C ARG A 266 -26.69 6.50 15.28
N ILE A 267 -26.95 6.50 16.58
CA ILE A 267 -26.56 7.60 17.47
C ILE A 267 -25.03 7.74 17.48
N LYS A 268 -24.29 6.64 17.66
CA LYS A 268 -22.82 6.67 17.66
C LYS A 268 -22.23 7.24 16.37
N VAL A 269 -22.75 6.82 15.20
CA VAL A 269 -22.28 7.36 13.91
C VAL A 269 -22.65 8.84 13.75
N ARG A 270 -23.86 9.24 14.16
CA ARG A 270 -24.27 10.65 14.14
C ARG A 270 -23.38 11.51 15.03
N ASP A 271 -23.08 11.05 16.24
CA ASP A 271 -22.20 11.76 17.17
C ASP A 271 -20.79 11.90 16.60
N ALA A 272 -20.25 10.84 15.96
CA ALA A 272 -18.96 10.89 15.29
C ALA A 272 -18.94 11.91 14.13
N LEU A 273 -20.01 11.96 13.31
CA LEU A 273 -20.14 12.94 12.24
C LEU A 273 -20.24 14.38 12.78
N ASN A 274 -20.92 14.57 13.91
CA ASN A 274 -21.06 15.88 14.55
C ASN A 274 -19.77 16.34 15.24
N ALA A 275 -18.94 15.40 15.71
CA ALA A 275 -17.67 15.69 16.36
C ALA A 275 -16.54 16.07 15.39
N MET A 276 -16.71 15.84 14.09
CA MET A 276 -15.82 16.40 13.06
C MET A 276 -15.82 17.94 13.12
N PRO A 277 -14.75 18.62 12.67
CA PRO A 277 -14.69 20.09 12.69
C PRO A 277 -15.74 20.78 11.79
#